data_AF-A0AA36DY83-F1
#
_entry.id   AF-A0AA36DY83-F1
#
_cell.length_a   1.000
_cell.length_b   1.000
_cell.length_c   1.000
_cell.angle_alpha   90.00
_cell.angle_beta   90.00
_cell.angle_gamma   90.00
#
_symmetry.space_group_name_H-M   'P 1'
#
loop_
_entity.id
_entity.type
_entity.pdbx_description
1 polymer ?
#
loop_
_entity_poly.entity_id
_entity_poly.type
_entity_poly.pdbx_seq_one_letter_code
_entity_poly.pdbx_strand_id
1 'polypeptide(L)'
;MMLFRYRHNNLVYLLGFCDEGDEKILVYEYEFNGSLERYLSSNTLTWAQRLKICIGAARGLEYLHNPPGTQHTVLHRDVKSAHVLLDQFWEAKIADLGCPK
;
A
#
# COMPACT_ATOMS: atom_id res chain seq x y z
N MET A 1 11.57 9.51 9.96
CA MET A 1 10.76 8.50 9.25
C MET A 1 9.27 8.79 9.44
N MET A 2 8.63 9.48 8.49
CA MET A 2 7.25 10.01 8.62
C MET A 2 6.16 8.92 8.45
N LEU A 3 6.53 7.74 7.92
CA LEU A 3 5.61 6.69 7.47
C LEU A 3 4.83 5.98 8.57
N PHE A 4 5.38 5.87 9.79
CA PHE A 4 4.72 5.19 10.92
C PHE A 4 3.38 5.81 11.35
N ARG A 5 3.14 7.08 11.00
CA ARG A 5 1.96 7.82 11.46
C ARG A 5 0.75 7.64 10.54
N TYR A 6 0.95 7.08 9.35
CA TYR A 6 -0.12 6.85 8.38
C TYR A 6 -0.74 5.48 8.64
N ARG A 7 -1.94 5.48 9.22
CA ARG A 7 -2.72 4.27 9.49
C ARG A 7 -4.05 4.34 8.77
N HIS A 8 -4.24 3.44 7.81
CA HIS A 8 -5.45 3.34 7.02
C HIS A 8 -5.61 1.91 6.52
N ASN A 9 -6.85 1.42 6.41
CA ASN A 9 -7.12 0.04 6.01
C ASN A 9 -6.61 -0.31 4.60
N ASN A 10 -6.49 0.70 3.74
CA ASN A 10 -5.98 0.56 2.38
C ASN A 10 -4.51 1.03 2.21
N LEU A 11 -3.74 1.08 3.31
CA LEU A 11 -2.29 1.27 3.28
C LEU A 11 -1.61 0.09 3.96
N VAL A 12 -0.49 -0.37 3.41
CA VAL A 12 0.32 -1.40 4.07
C VAL A 12 0.95 -0.79 5.31
N TYR A 13 0.78 -1.48 6.44
CA TYR A 13 1.21 -0.97 7.72
C TYR A 13 2.68 -1.30 7.99
N LEU A 14 3.49 -0.26 8.25
CA LEU A 14 4.87 -0.40 8.69
C LEU A 14 4.88 -0.73 10.19
N LEU A 15 5.28 -1.96 10.52
CA LEU A 15 5.35 -2.47 11.89
C LEU A 15 6.56 -1.91 12.64
N GLY A 16 7.70 -1.80 11.95
CA GLY A 16 8.96 -1.43 12.58
C GLY A 16 10.06 -1.17 11.55
N PHE A 17 11.21 -0.74 12.06
CA PHE A 17 12.42 -0.54 11.26
C PHE A 17 13.66 -0.84 12.06
N CYS A 18 14.74 -1.17 11.36
CA CYS A 18 16.10 -1.22 11.87
C CYS A 18 16.95 -0.21 11.10
N ASP A 19 17.76 0.55 11.83
CA ASP A 19 18.75 1.49 11.29
C ASP A 19 20.03 1.30 12.13
N GLU A 20 20.82 0.29 11.78
CA GLU A 20 22.02 -0.12 12.52
C GLU A 20 23.20 -0.27 11.56
N GLY A 21 24.24 0.56 11.78
CA GLY A 21 25.43 0.58 10.92
C GLY A 21 25.09 0.96 9.48
N ASP A 22 25.41 0.08 8.54
CA ASP A 22 25.13 0.23 7.11
C ASP A 22 23.81 -0.43 6.67
N GLU A 23 23.08 -1.07 7.60
CA GLU A 23 21.86 -1.82 7.31
C GLU A 23 20.60 -1.01 7.64
N LYS A 24 19.69 -0.92 6.66
CA LYS A 24 18.37 -0.28 6.80
C LYS A 24 17.28 -1.26 6.43
N ILE A 25 16.49 -1.66 7.42
CA ILE A 25 15.45 -2.69 7.26
C ILE A 25 14.10 -2.08 7.60
N LEU A 26 13.10 -2.34 6.76
CA LEU A 26 11.71 -1.97 7.02
C LEU A 26 10.89 -3.26 7.18
N VAL A 27 10.10 -3.33 8.25
CA VAL A 27 9.26 -4.48 8.57
C VAL A 27 7.81 -4.08 8.38
N TYR A 28 7.13 -4.74 7.45
CA TYR A 28 5.72 -4.49 7.11
C TYR A 28 4.82 -5.63 7.56
N GLU A 29 3.53 -5.34 7.73
CA GLU A 29 2.50 -6.37 7.80
C GLU A 29 2.48 -7.19 6.50
N TYR A 30 2.30 -8.51 6.63
CA TYR A 30 2.28 -9.42 5.50
C TYR A 30 0.89 -9.52 4.88
N GLU A 31 0.79 -9.22 3.59
CA GLU A 31 -0.46 -9.30 2.83
C GLU A 31 -0.60 -10.65 2.12
N PHE A 32 -1.57 -11.45 2.54
CA PHE A 32 -1.67 -12.87 2.21
C PHE A 32 -1.72 -13.18 0.72
N ASN A 33 -2.49 -12.42 -0.06
CA ASN A 33 -2.64 -12.64 -1.50
C ASN A 33 -1.52 -11.97 -2.31
N GLY A 34 -0.62 -11.22 -1.67
CA GLY A 34 0.50 -10.56 -2.33
C GLY A 34 0.05 -9.48 -3.33
N SER A 35 0.86 -9.25 -4.36
CA SER A 35 0.63 -8.15 -5.31
C SER A 35 -0.48 -8.42 -6.33
N LEU A 36 -1.26 -7.38 -6.64
CA LEU A 36 -2.24 -7.35 -7.72
C LEU A 36 -1.63 -7.74 -9.08
N GLU A 37 -0.36 -7.41 -9.34
CA GLU A 37 0.33 -7.72 -10.60
C GLU A 37 0.23 -9.19 -10.99
N ARG A 38 0.27 -10.11 -10.00
CA ARG A 38 0.17 -11.57 -10.20
C ARG A 38 -1.16 -12.00 -10.79
N TYR A 39 -2.19 -11.18 -10.66
CA TYR A 39 -3.56 -11.48 -11.05
C TYR A 39 -3.99 -10.74 -12.31
N LEU A 40 -3.17 -9.85 -12.85
CA LEU A 40 -3.52 -9.08 -14.06
C LEU A 40 -3.31 -9.88 -15.36
N SER A 41 -2.39 -10.84 -15.36
CA SER A 41 -2.16 -11.72 -16.53
C SER A 41 -3.19 -12.84 -16.66
N SER A 42 -4.09 -13.00 -15.69
CA SER A 42 -5.08 -14.06 -15.65
C SER A 42 -6.50 -13.52 -15.45
N ASN A 43 -7.50 -14.32 -15.82
CA ASN A 43 -8.91 -14.00 -15.57
C ASN A 43 -9.41 -14.50 -14.21
N THR A 44 -8.52 -14.61 -13.21
CA THR A 44 -8.87 -15.15 -11.89
C THR A 44 -9.71 -14.19 -11.05
N LEU A 45 -9.65 -12.89 -11.30
CA LEU A 45 -10.44 -11.89 -10.59
C LEU A 45 -11.79 -11.67 -11.26
N THR A 46 -12.86 -11.89 -10.48
CA THR A 46 -14.22 -11.50 -10.87
C THR A 46 -14.34 -9.98 -11.03
N TRP A 47 -15.36 -9.53 -11.76
CA TRP A 47 -15.63 -8.10 -11.91
C TRP A 47 -15.87 -7.39 -10.57
N ALA A 48 -16.59 -8.04 -9.65
CA ALA A 48 -16.83 -7.51 -8.31
C ALA A 48 -15.53 -7.32 -7.52
N GLN A 49 -14.59 -8.28 -7.58
CA GLN A 49 -13.27 -8.14 -6.95
C GLN A 49 -12.47 -7.00 -7.58
N ARG A 50 -12.49 -6.86 -8.91
CA ARG A 50 -11.78 -5.76 -9.60
C ARG A 50 -12.28 -4.40 -9.12
N LEU A 51 -13.60 -4.20 -9.06
CA LEU A 51 -14.20 -2.97 -8.54
C LEU A 51 -13.82 -2.72 -7.08
N LYS A 52 -13.90 -3.76 -6.24
CA LYS A 52 -13.51 -3.69 -4.82
C LYS A 52 -12.06 -3.23 -4.66
N ILE A 53 -11.14 -3.84 -5.41
CA ILE A 53 -9.71 -3.52 -5.40
C ILE A 53 -9.47 -2.07 -5.85
N CYS A 54 -10.09 -1.64 -6.95
CA CYS A 54 -9.97 -0.27 -7.44
C CYS A 54 -10.45 0.76 -6.41
N ILE A 55 -11.59 0.50 -5.75
CA ILE A 55 -12.12 1.36 -4.70
C ILE A 55 -11.16 1.42 -3.50
N GLY A 56 -10.64 0.28 -3.06
CA GLY A 56 -9.66 0.22 -1.98
C GLY A 56 -8.40 1.00 -2.29
N ALA A 57 -7.83 0.82 -3.49
CA ALA A 57 -6.65 1.55 -3.94
C ALA A 57 -6.91 3.07 -3.98
N ALA A 58 -8.07 3.49 -4.50
CA ALA A 58 -8.47 4.90 -4.53
C ALA A 58 -8.58 5.51 -3.13
N ARG A 59 -9.16 4.79 -2.17
CA ARG A 59 -9.24 5.23 -0.76
C ARG A 59 -7.85 5.36 -0.12
N GLY A 60 -6.95 4.43 -0.40
CA GLY A 60 -5.55 4.51 0.06
C GLY A 60 -4.85 5.77 -0.47
N LEU A 61 -5.02 6.07 -1.75
CA LEU A 61 -4.46 7.28 -2.37
C LEU A 61 -5.12 8.57 -1.87
N GLU A 62 -6.44 8.58 -1.69
CA GLU A 62 -7.17 9.70 -1.09
C GLU A 62 -6.63 10.03 0.30
N TYR A 63 -6.42 9.02 1.13
CA TYR A 63 -5.85 9.19 2.47
C TYR A 63 -4.42 9.75 2.43
N LEU A 64 -3.59 9.32 1.49
CA LEU A 64 -2.23 9.88 1.31
C LEU A 64 -2.26 11.34 0.83
N HIS A 65 -3.21 11.68 -0.03
CA HIS A 65 -3.33 13.04 -0.55
C HIS A 65 -3.92 14.01 0.48
N ASN A 66 -4.82 13.52 1.33
CA ASN A 66 -5.53 14.30 2.34
C ASN A 66 -5.43 13.67 3.74
N PRO A 67 -4.22 13.52 4.31
CA PRO A 67 -4.04 12.84 5.58
C PRO A 67 -4.66 13.64 6.74
N PRO A 68 -5.50 13.00 7.59
CA PRO A 68 -6.18 13.69 8.68
C PRO A 68 -5.20 14.38 9.64
N GLY A 69 -5.49 15.63 10.00
CA GLY A 69 -4.71 16.38 10.99
C GLY A 69 -3.39 16.94 10.49
N THR A 70 -3.11 16.89 9.18
CA THR A 70 -1.96 17.58 8.57
C THR A 70 -2.36 18.23 7.25
N GLN A 71 -1.71 19.32 6.87
CA GLN A 71 -1.87 19.93 5.54
C GLN A 71 -0.85 19.40 4.51
N HIS A 72 -0.17 18.30 4.84
CA HIS A 72 0.93 17.80 4.01
C HIS A 72 0.45 16.65 3.12
N THR A 73 0.18 16.96 1.86
CA THR A 73 -0.12 15.96 0.82
C THR A 73 1.08 15.05 0.59
N VAL A 74 0.89 13.74 0.77
CA VAL A 74 1.89 12.72 0.44
C VAL A 74 1.64 12.22 -0.96
N LEU A 75 2.57 12.49 -1.87
CA LEU A 75 2.53 11.96 -3.23
C LEU A 75 3.28 10.62 -3.28
N HIS A 76 2.59 9.54 -3.62
CA HIS A 76 3.20 8.21 -3.74
C HIS A 76 4.20 8.12 -4.90
N ARG A 77 3.91 8.75 -6.05
CA ARG A 77 4.76 8.85 -7.26
C ARG A 77 5.12 7.55 -8.00
N ASP A 78 4.90 6.38 -7.42
CA ASP A 78 5.16 5.07 -8.06
C ASP A 78 3.93 4.14 -7.91
N VAL A 79 2.76 4.65 -8.32
CA VAL A 79 1.52 3.86 -8.29
C VAL A 79 1.51 2.89 -9.47
N LYS A 80 1.63 1.60 -9.16
CA LYS A 80 1.55 0.50 -10.14
C LYS A 80 1.01 -0.76 -9.48
N SER A 81 0.59 -1.73 -10.28
CA SER A 81 0.03 -3.00 -9.79
C SER A 81 0.94 -3.76 -8.83
N ALA A 82 2.26 -3.67 -9.02
CA ALA A 82 3.26 -4.27 -8.12
C ALA A 82 3.15 -3.74 -6.68
N HIS A 83 2.74 -2.48 -6.50
CA HIS A 83 2.64 -1.80 -5.20
C HIS A 83 1.22 -1.79 -4.63
N VAL A 84 0.28 -2.49 -5.26
CA VAL A 84 -1.05 -2.76 -4.68
C VAL A 84 -1.02 -4.18 -4.14
N LEU A 85 -0.90 -4.32 -2.83
CA LEU A 85 -0.98 -5.62 -2.16
C LEU A 85 -2.43 -5.95 -1.79
N LEU A 86 -2.71 -7.23 -1.63
CA LEU A 86 -4.04 -7.76 -1.38
C LEU A 86 -4.04 -8.56 -0.08
N ASP A 87 -4.91 -8.18 0.86
CA ASP A 87 -5.08 -8.92 2.10
C ASP A 87 -5.85 -10.24 1.87
N GLN A 88 -6.06 -11.03 2.93
CA GLN A 88 -6.78 -12.31 2.86
C GLN A 88 -8.24 -12.19 2.39
N PHE A 89 -8.84 -11.00 2.43
CA PHE A 89 -10.21 -10.69 2.03
C PHE A 89 -10.29 -9.96 0.68
N TRP A 90 -9.20 -9.90 -0.07
CA TRP A 90 -9.09 -9.17 -1.35
C TRP A 90 -9.32 -7.66 -1.22
N GLU A 91 -9.03 -7.08 -0.05
CA GLU A 91 -8.90 -5.63 0.11
C GLU A 91 -7.54 -5.16 -0.40
N ALA A 92 -7.55 -4.04 -1.13
CA ALA A 92 -6.34 -3.44 -1.66
C ALA A 92 -5.63 -2.60 -0.60
N LYS A 93 -4.32 -2.78 -0.46
CA LYS A 93 -3.44 -1.95 0.36
C LYS A 93 -2.30 -1.40 -0.46
N ILE A 94 -2.13 -0.08 -0.43
CA ILE A 94 -1.05 0.61 -1.12
C ILE A 94 0.26 0.44 -0.34
N ALA A 95 1.29 -0.04 -1.02
CA ALA A 95 2.62 -0.34 -0.49
C ALA A 95 3.69 0.60 -1.06
N ASP A 96 4.94 0.45 -0.61
CA ASP A 96 6.11 1.19 -1.14
C ASP A 96 5.97 2.72 -1.15
N LEU A 97 5.65 3.27 0.02
CA LEU A 97 5.66 4.70 0.29
C LEU A 97 7.10 5.24 0.59
N GLY A 98 8.12 4.40 0.43
CA GLY A 98 9.39 4.49 1.17
C GLY A 98 10.58 5.09 0.44
N CYS A 99 10.61 5.12 -0.89
CA CYS A 99 11.80 5.56 -1.62
C CYS A 99 11.48 6.68 -2.62
N PRO A 100 11.86 7.93 -2.34
CA PRO A 100 12.05 8.88 -3.43
C PRO A 100 13.13 8.31 -4.35
N LYS A 101 12.78 8.07 -5.61
CA LYS A 101 13.75 7.93 -6.70
C LYS A 101 14.30 9.30 -7.07
#